data_AF-A0A9P4YI34-F1
#
_entry.id   AF-A0A9P4YI34-F1
#
_cell.length_a   1.000
_cell.length_b   1.000
_cell.length_c   1.000
_cell.angle_alpha   90.00
_cell.angle_beta   90.00
_cell.angle_gamma   90.00
#
_symmetry.space_group_name_H-M   'P 1'
#
loop_
_entity.id
_entity.type
_entity.pdbx_description
1 polymer ?
#
loop_
_entity_poly.entity_id
_entity_poly.type
_entity_poly.pdbx_seq_one_letter_code
_entity_poly.pdbx_strand_id
1 'polypeptide(L)'
;MELYRKRTLPTTGSNPRGIPAAPFVDNVSDYVTTRADVEPTLRSFQEMVSKYQFMEVNTQRRAQGLQQKIPDIRKTLETVRFLKSRREAGTNEPIQTTFDMNDTLYAHATVLPDDTDEVFLWLGANVMLAYPIDEAEQLLEEKLQAAESSFKNCEEDMEFLREQVTTLEVATARVYNWDVVQRRKEKAEGKEEESKGETGRIRTDG
;
A
#
# COMPACT_ATOMS: atom_id res chain seq x y z
N MET A 1 0.13 5.77 -40.35
CA MET A 1 0.42 6.10 -38.94
C MET A 1 -0.28 5.06 -38.06
N GLU A 2 0.26 3.84 -37.92
CA GLU A 2 -0.50 2.77 -37.25
C GLU A 2 0.36 1.70 -36.55
N LEU A 3 1.55 2.07 -36.05
CA LEU A 3 2.47 1.08 -35.47
C LEU A 3 3.08 1.56 -34.16
N TYR A 4 2.26 1.75 -33.12
CA TYR A 4 2.71 1.71 -31.71
C TYR A 4 1.51 1.36 -30.81
N ARG A 5 0.86 0.21 -31.06
CA ARG A 5 -0.06 -0.37 -30.07
C ARG A 5 0.83 -0.99 -28.98
N LYS A 6 1.05 -0.29 -27.87
CA LYS A 6 1.67 -0.86 -26.66
C LYS A 6 0.94 -2.18 -26.37
N ARG A 7 1.66 -3.30 -26.44
CA ARG A 7 1.12 -4.63 -26.11
C ARG A 7 0.89 -4.63 -24.59
N THR A 8 -0.28 -4.19 -24.16
CA THR A 8 -0.69 -4.19 -22.75
C THR A 8 -0.89 -5.63 -22.33
N LEU A 9 -0.14 -6.05 -21.31
CA LEU A 9 -0.26 -7.37 -20.71
C LEU A 9 -1.66 -7.52 -20.09
N PRO A 10 -2.31 -8.69 -20.20
CA PRO A 10 -3.63 -8.91 -19.62
C PRO A 10 -3.55 -8.86 -18.09
N THR A 11 -4.21 -7.88 -17.48
CA THR A 11 -4.36 -7.73 -16.02
C THR A 11 -5.41 -8.71 -15.50
N THR A 12 -5.02 -9.60 -14.59
CA THR A 12 -5.88 -10.63 -13.97
C THR A 12 -6.69 -10.08 -12.79
N GLY A 13 -7.59 -9.14 -13.06
CA GLY A 13 -8.49 -8.55 -12.06
C GLY A 13 -7.91 -7.38 -11.26
N SER A 14 -8.68 -6.88 -10.29
CA SER A 14 -8.27 -5.81 -9.37
C SER A 14 -8.71 -6.14 -7.95
N ASN A 15 -8.01 -5.61 -6.95
CA ASN A 15 -8.47 -5.70 -5.57
C ASN A 15 -9.76 -4.86 -5.35
N PRO A 16 -10.47 -4.99 -4.22
CA PRO A 16 -11.69 -4.22 -3.94
C PRO A 16 -11.53 -2.68 -3.97
N ARG A 17 -10.29 -2.17 -3.95
CA ARG A 17 -9.95 -0.75 -4.01
C ARG A 17 -9.49 -0.31 -5.42
N GLY A 18 -9.54 -1.20 -6.40
CA GLY A 18 -9.20 -0.92 -7.80
C GLY A 18 -7.71 -0.99 -8.13
N ILE A 19 -6.86 -1.52 -7.25
CA ILE A 19 -5.44 -1.76 -7.55
C ILE A 19 -5.37 -2.93 -8.55
N PRO A 20 -4.77 -2.75 -9.74
CA PRO A 20 -4.71 -3.78 -10.77
C PRO A 20 -3.77 -4.92 -10.35
N ALA A 21 -4.17 -6.16 -10.61
CA ALA A 21 -3.33 -7.34 -10.37
C ALA A 21 -2.21 -7.46 -11.42
N ALA A 22 -1.05 -7.93 -11.01
CA ALA A 22 0.06 -8.23 -11.89
C ALA A 22 -0.33 -9.36 -12.87
N PRO A 23 0.12 -9.29 -14.13
CA PRO A 23 -0.10 -10.37 -15.08
C PRO A 23 0.64 -11.63 -14.62
N PHE A 24 -0.08 -12.74 -14.50
CA PHE A 24 0.52 -14.02 -14.17
C PHE A 24 1.15 -14.65 -15.42
N VAL A 25 2.46 -14.92 -15.35
CA VAL A 25 3.23 -15.50 -16.47
C VAL A 25 3.40 -17.00 -16.28
N ASP A 26 2.38 -17.78 -16.62
CA ASP A 26 2.43 -19.25 -16.53
C ASP A 26 3.45 -19.85 -17.50
N ASN A 27 3.27 -19.62 -18.80
CA ASN A 27 4.22 -20.00 -19.83
C ASN A 27 4.95 -18.78 -20.38
N VAL A 28 6.26 -18.74 -20.19
CA VAL A 28 7.12 -17.65 -20.70
C VAL A 28 7.01 -17.48 -22.21
N SER A 29 6.81 -18.60 -22.92
CA SER A 29 6.65 -18.67 -24.37
C SER A 29 5.45 -17.87 -24.89
N ASP A 30 4.44 -17.63 -24.06
CA ASP A 30 3.24 -16.85 -24.44
C ASP A 30 3.54 -15.34 -24.47
N TYR A 31 4.60 -14.91 -23.78
CA TYR A 31 4.98 -13.51 -23.63
C TYR A 31 6.24 -13.16 -24.42
N VAL A 32 7.16 -14.13 -24.56
CA VAL A 32 8.44 -13.96 -25.23
C VAL A 32 8.61 -15.09 -26.24
N THR A 33 8.38 -14.75 -27.50
CA THR A 33 8.54 -15.70 -28.63
C THR A 33 9.92 -15.63 -29.26
N THR A 34 10.53 -14.44 -29.26
CA THR A 34 11.85 -14.19 -29.84
C THR A 34 12.74 -13.43 -28.87
N ARG A 35 14.07 -13.47 -29.08
CA ARG A 35 15.00 -12.69 -28.24
C ARG A 35 14.78 -11.18 -28.30
N ALA A 36 14.21 -10.66 -29.39
CA ALA A 36 13.83 -9.26 -29.49
C ALA A 36 12.72 -8.85 -28.50
N ASP A 37 11.92 -9.81 -28.03
CA ASP A 37 10.79 -9.56 -27.11
C ASP A 37 11.22 -9.54 -25.64
N VAL A 38 12.40 -10.07 -25.31
CA VAL A 38 12.91 -10.20 -23.93
C VAL A 38 13.08 -8.82 -23.29
N GLU A 39 13.88 -7.95 -23.91
CA GLU A 39 14.25 -6.65 -23.36
C GLU A 39 13.04 -5.69 -23.19
N PRO A 40 12.10 -5.60 -24.17
CA PRO A 40 10.85 -4.86 -23.97
C PRO A 40 9.99 -5.42 -22.82
N THR A 41 9.91 -6.74 -22.68
CA THR A 41 9.10 -7.40 -21.63
C THR A 41 9.69 -7.14 -20.24
N LEU A 42 11.01 -7.29 -20.09
CA LEU A 42 11.71 -7.01 -18.84
C LEU A 42 11.54 -5.54 -18.42
N ARG A 43 11.65 -4.60 -19.36
CA ARG A 43 11.38 -3.17 -19.09
C ARG A 43 9.95 -2.93 -18.64
N SER A 44 8.97 -3.57 -19.29
CA SER A 44 7.56 -3.46 -18.87
C SER A 44 7.32 -4.01 -17.47
N PHE A 45 7.98 -5.10 -17.07
CA PHE A 45 7.86 -5.65 -15.72
C PHE A 45 8.50 -4.73 -14.69
N GLN A 46 9.69 -4.19 -14.97
CA GLN A 46 10.35 -3.21 -14.09
C GLN A 46 9.47 -1.96 -13.89
N GLU A 47 8.86 -1.43 -14.96
CA GLU A 47 7.92 -0.30 -14.86
C GLU A 47 6.73 -0.62 -13.94
N MET A 48 6.19 -1.85 -13.99
CA MET A 48 5.09 -2.26 -13.12
C MET A 48 5.54 -2.45 -11.66
N VAL A 49 6.72 -3.04 -11.43
CA VAL A 49 7.30 -3.15 -10.08
C VAL A 49 7.46 -1.77 -9.45
N SER A 50 8.01 -0.80 -10.19
CA SER A 50 8.15 0.58 -9.70
C SER A 50 6.81 1.23 -9.35
N LYS A 51 5.74 0.96 -10.11
CA LYS A 51 4.39 1.44 -9.80
C LYS A 51 3.84 0.82 -8.52
N TYR A 52 3.97 -0.50 -8.36
CA TYR A 52 3.51 -1.18 -7.15
C TYR A 52 4.28 -0.72 -5.91
N GLN A 53 5.60 -0.58 -5.98
CA GLN A 53 6.41 -0.05 -4.89
C GLN A 53 6.02 1.38 -4.53
N PHE A 54 5.75 2.24 -5.52
CA PHE A 54 5.27 3.59 -5.27
C PHE A 54 3.91 3.60 -4.55
N MET A 55 2.98 2.73 -4.97
CA MET A 55 1.69 2.56 -4.30
C MET A 55 1.85 2.01 -2.88
N GLU A 56 2.79 1.08 -2.65
CA GLU A 56 3.06 0.50 -1.34
C GLU A 56 3.56 1.57 -0.36
N VAL A 57 4.56 2.36 -0.77
CA VAL A 57 5.11 3.45 0.06
C VAL A 57 4.03 4.48 0.42
N ASN A 58 3.16 4.84 -0.54
CA ASN A 58 2.08 5.78 -0.26
C ASN A 58 1.03 5.20 0.70
N THR A 59 0.68 3.93 0.52
CA THR A 59 -0.26 3.22 1.40
C THR A 59 0.31 3.08 2.80
N GLN A 60 1.61 2.77 2.91
CA GLN A 60 2.33 2.67 4.18
C GLN A 60 2.36 4.02 4.92
N ARG A 61 2.64 5.13 4.23
CA ARG A 61 2.59 6.48 4.84
C ARG A 61 1.20 6.80 5.38
N ARG A 62 0.15 6.47 4.63
CA ARG A 62 -1.24 6.65 5.07
C ARG A 62 -1.54 5.80 6.31
N ALA A 63 -1.12 4.53 6.32
CA ALA A 63 -1.29 3.64 7.46
C ALA A 63 -0.59 4.17 8.72
N GLN A 64 0.66 4.63 8.59
CA GLN A 64 1.41 5.24 9.71
C GLN A 64 0.69 6.47 10.29
N GLY A 65 0.17 7.34 9.43
CA GLY A 65 -0.61 8.51 9.87
C GLY A 65 -1.89 8.12 10.61
N LEU A 66 -2.55 7.04 10.20
CA LEU A 66 -3.73 6.52 10.90
C LEU A 66 -3.35 5.85 12.23
N GLN A 67 -2.25 5.08 12.25
CA GLN A 67 -1.75 4.41 13.45
C GLN A 67 -1.39 5.39 14.57
N GLN A 68 -0.90 6.58 14.23
CA GLN A 68 -0.65 7.65 15.19
C GLN A 68 -1.94 8.32 15.68
N LYS A 69 -2.93 8.52 14.82
CA LYS A 69 -4.18 9.23 15.14
C LYS A 69 -5.21 8.39 15.91
N ILE A 70 -5.28 7.09 15.65
CA ILE A 70 -6.27 6.21 16.28
C ILE A 70 -6.18 6.26 17.82
N PRO A 71 -4.99 6.17 18.46
CA PRO A 71 -4.85 6.34 19.90
C PRO A 71 -5.37 7.68 20.42
N ASP A 72 -5.11 8.77 19.71
CA ASP A 72 -5.56 10.11 20.09
C ASP A 72 -7.10 10.18 20.08
N ILE A 73 -7.74 9.70 19.00
CA ILE A 73 -9.21 9.65 18.90
C ILE A 73 -9.81 8.79 20.02
N ARG A 74 -9.21 7.63 20.32
CA ARG A 74 -9.65 6.75 21.41
C ARG A 74 -9.57 7.44 22.77
N LYS A 75 -8.46 8.13 23.06
CA LYS A 75 -8.28 8.86 24.32
C LYS A 75 -9.28 10.02 24.46
N THR A 76 -9.54 10.74 23.37
CA THR A 76 -10.57 11.80 23.37
C THR A 76 -11.95 11.21 23.62
N LEU A 77 -12.31 10.12 22.93
CA LEU A 77 -13.59 9.43 23.12
C LEU A 77 -13.76 8.90 24.55
N GLU A 78 -12.71 8.32 25.14
CA GLU A 78 -12.71 7.87 26.53
C GLU A 78 -12.97 9.04 27.49
N THR A 79 -12.37 10.21 27.22
CA THR A 79 -12.61 11.42 28.02
C THR A 79 -14.07 11.89 27.92
N VAL A 80 -14.64 11.90 26.72
CA VAL A 80 -16.06 12.26 26.52
C VAL A 80 -16.99 11.27 27.22
N ARG A 81 -16.71 9.96 27.14
CA ARG A 81 -17.46 8.92 27.86
C ARG A 81 -17.34 9.05 29.37
N PHE A 82 -16.15 9.40 29.87
CA PHE A 82 -15.95 9.69 31.28
C PHE A 82 -16.85 10.83 31.74
N LEU A 83 -16.86 11.97 31.03
CA LEU A 83 -17.75 13.11 31.33
C LEU A 83 -19.23 12.70 31.28
N LYS A 84 -19.63 11.95 30.25
CA LYS A 84 -20.99 11.42 30.11
C LYS A 84 -21.42 10.57 31.29
N SER A 85 -20.59 9.60 31.68
CA SER A 85 -20.90 8.69 32.80
C SER A 85 -21.08 9.43 34.12
N ARG A 86 -20.29 10.48 34.36
CA ARG A 86 -20.40 11.32 35.56
C ARG A 86 -21.70 12.13 35.58
N ARG A 87 -22.10 12.65 34.42
CA ARG A 87 -23.39 13.35 34.23
C ARG A 87 -24.56 12.41 34.50
N GLU A 88 -24.54 11.21 33.92
CA GLU A 88 -25.59 10.19 34.12
C GLU A 88 -25.68 9.68 35.56
N ALA A 89 -24.53 9.57 36.25
CA ALA A 89 -24.48 9.21 37.66
C ALA A 89 -24.94 10.34 38.61
N GLY A 90 -25.23 11.54 38.10
CA GLY A 90 -25.64 12.69 38.90
C GLY A 90 -24.59 13.11 39.94
N THR A 91 -23.30 12.88 39.66
CA THR A 91 -22.24 13.11 40.64
C THR A 91 -21.86 14.60 40.68
N ASN A 92 -22.23 15.29 41.75
CA ASN A 92 -21.94 16.72 41.94
C ASN A 92 -20.50 17.04 42.38
N GLU A 93 -19.59 16.07 42.39
CA GLU A 93 -18.20 16.31 42.81
C GLU A 93 -17.41 16.98 41.68
N PRO A 94 -16.67 18.08 41.93
CA PRO A 94 -15.83 18.69 40.93
C PRO A 94 -14.71 17.76 40.45
N ILE A 95 -14.31 17.89 39.17
CA ILE A 95 -13.14 17.18 38.64
C ILE A 95 -11.90 18.04 38.92
N GLN A 96 -10.99 17.54 39.76
CA GLN A 96 -9.68 18.14 39.92
C GLN A 96 -8.73 17.54 38.89
N THR A 97 -8.14 18.41 38.07
CA THR A 97 -7.18 18.00 37.04
C THR A 97 -6.01 18.98 36.99
N THR A 98 -4.93 18.56 36.35
CA THR A 98 -3.79 19.40 36.07
C THR A 98 -3.76 19.60 34.56
N PHE A 99 -3.88 20.84 34.10
CA PHE A 99 -3.92 21.21 32.70
C PHE A 99 -2.56 21.69 32.22
N ASP A 100 -2.14 21.20 31.06
CA ASP A 100 -0.86 21.54 30.45
C ASP A 100 -1.00 22.88 29.73
N MET A 101 -0.35 23.93 30.21
CA MET A 101 -0.31 25.23 29.53
C MET A 101 0.86 25.32 28.54
N ASN A 102 1.96 24.65 28.86
CA ASN A 102 3.16 24.48 28.02
C ASN A 102 3.91 23.22 28.51
N ASP A 103 4.91 22.73 27.77
CA ASP A 103 5.63 21.48 28.04
C ASP A 103 6.18 21.36 29.48
N THR A 104 6.51 22.51 30.09
CA THR A 104 7.03 22.60 31.47
C THR A 104 6.15 23.41 32.41
N LEU A 105 4.93 23.78 32.01
CA LEU A 105 4.02 24.62 32.80
C LEU A 105 2.65 23.96 32.90
N TYR A 106 2.26 23.70 34.14
CA TYR A 106 1.03 23.01 34.49
C TYR A 106 0.20 23.89 35.42
N ALA A 107 -1.12 23.87 35.26
CA ALA A 107 -2.07 24.60 36.09
C ALA A 107 -3.03 23.63 36.77
N HIS A 108 -3.26 23.78 38.07
CA HIS A 108 -4.32 23.06 38.75
C HIS A 108 -5.66 23.68 38.39
N ALA A 109 -6.58 22.85 37.88
CA ALA A 109 -7.90 23.24 37.45
C ALA A 109 -8.96 22.42 38.20
N THR A 110 -10.07 23.07 38.52
CA THR A 110 -11.26 22.42 39.07
C THR A 110 -12.39 22.65 38.07
N VAL A 111 -12.91 21.58 37.49
CA VAL A 111 -14.03 21.61 36.54
C VAL A 111 -15.31 21.29 37.29
N LEU A 112 -16.30 22.17 37.23
CA LEU A 112 -17.59 21.96 37.88
C LEU A 112 -18.48 21.07 37.00
N PRO A 113 -19.37 20.26 37.60
CA PRO A 113 -20.30 19.42 36.84
C PRO A 113 -21.16 20.20 35.84
N ASP A 114 -21.62 21.41 36.23
CA ASP A 114 -22.45 22.28 35.40
C ASP A 114 -21.71 22.81 34.14
N ASP A 115 -20.37 22.72 34.11
CA ASP A 115 -19.54 23.15 32.97
C ASP A 115 -19.22 21.99 32.01
N THR A 116 -19.85 20.82 32.16
CA THR A 116 -19.53 19.59 31.40
C THR A 116 -20.62 19.13 30.42
N ASP A 117 -21.55 20.03 30.07
CA ASP A 117 -22.65 19.72 29.14
C ASP A 117 -22.22 19.64 27.67
N GLU A 118 -21.15 20.36 27.31
CA GLU A 118 -20.60 20.40 25.97
C GLU A 118 -19.07 20.33 25.97
N VAL A 119 -18.50 19.87 24.86
CA VAL A 119 -17.06 19.80 24.61
C VAL A 119 -16.69 20.51 23.32
N PHE A 120 -15.52 21.14 23.33
CA PHE A 120 -14.99 21.83 22.16
C PHE A 120 -14.06 20.89 21.38
N LEU A 121 -14.44 20.55 20.15
CA LEU A 121 -13.67 19.68 19.27
C LEU A 121 -12.98 20.49 18.17
N TRP A 122 -11.68 20.24 17.99
CA TRP A 122 -10.89 20.83 16.91
C TRP A 122 -11.02 20.01 15.62
N LEU A 123 -11.64 20.59 14.59
CA LEU A 123 -11.93 19.91 13.33
C LEU A 123 -10.83 20.11 12.26
N GLY A 124 -9.83 20.93 12.55
CA GLY A 124 -8.81 21.37 11.60
C GLY A 124 -9.18 22.67 10.90
N ALA A 125 -8.32 23.12 9.97
CA ALA A 125 -8.51 24.36 9.21
C ALA A 125 -8.81 25.60 10.07
N ASN A 126 -8.26 25.68 11.29
CA ASN A 126 -8.52 26.73 12.28
C ASN A 126 -9.97 26.81 12.76
N VAL A 127 -10.69 25.68 12.73
CA VAL A 127 -12.08 25.58 13.17
C VAL A 127 -12.20 24.69 14.40
N MET A 128 -12.85 25.22 15.43
CA MET A 128 -13.26 24.52 16.64
C MET A 128 -14.76 24.73 16.83
N LEU A 129 -15.50 23.68 17.17
CA LEU A 129 -16.95 23.74 17.42
C LEU A 129 -17.29 23.10 18.76
N ALA A 130 -18.29 23.66 19.43
CA ALA A 130 -18.90 23.07 20.62
C ALA A 130 -19.89 21.99 20.19
N TYR A 131 -19.85 20.85 20.89
CA TYR A 131 -20.77 19.74 20.71
C TYR A 131 -21.31 19.30 22.08
N PRO A 132 -22.62 19.08 22.22
CA PRO A 132 -23.16 18.36 23.37
C PRO A 132 -22.47 17.01 23.53
N ILE A 133 -22.31 16.54 24.78
CA ILE A 133 -21.59 15.29 25.08
C ILE A 133 -22.06 14.10 24.24
N ASP A 134 -23.37 13.95 24.03
CA ASP A 134 -23.93 12.83 23.27
C ASP A 134 -23.59 12.89 21.77
N GLU A 135 -23.63 14.08 21.17
CA GLU A 135 -23.24 14.29 19.78
C GLU A 135 -21.73 14.12 19.59
N ALA A 136 -20.93 14.59 20.56
CA ALA A 136 -19.49 14.42 20.56
C ALA A 136 -19.08 12.95 20.64
N GLU A 137 -19.74 12.16 21.49
CA GLU A 137 -19.52 10.71 21.57
C GLU A 137 -19.81 10.03 20.24
N GLN A 138 -20.99 10.29 19.66
CA GLN A 138 -21.37 9.70 18.38
C GLN A 138 -20.38 10.08 17.27
N LEU A 139 -20.03 11.37 17.17
CA LEU A 139 -19.08 11.85 16.18
C LEU A 139 -17.72 11.17 16.31
N LEU A 140 -17.19 11.07 17.52
CA LEU A 140 -15.88 10.45 17.76
C LEU A 140 -15.90 8.94 17.52
N GLU A 141 -17.00 8.24 17.84
CA GLU A 141 -17.18 6.82 17.53
C GLU A 141 -17.20 6.58 16.01
N GLU A 142 -17.99 7.36 15.26
CA GLU A 142 -18.03 7.28 13.79
C GLU A 142 -16.65 7.56 13.18
N LYS A 143 -15.92 8.56 13.70
CA LYS A 143 -14.55 8.87 13.24
C LYS A 143 -13.56 7.75 13.58
N LEU A 144 -13.68 7.15 14.75
CA LEU A 144 -12.85 6.03 15.17
C LEU A 144 -13.08 4.83 14.25
N GLN A 145 -14.34 4.45 14.03
CA GLN A 145 -14.70 3.33 13.15
C GLN A 145 -14.20 3.57 11.71
N ALA A 146 -14.36 4.79 11.19
CA ALA A 146 -13.86 5.13 9.86
C ALA A 146 -12.32 5.07 9.79
N ALA A 147 -11.61 5.54 10.81
CA ALA A 147 -10.16 5.50 10.88
C ALA A 147 -9.64 4.05 10.96
N GLU A 148 -10.25 3.21 11.79
CA GLU A 148 -9.91 1.79 11.95
C GLU A 148 -10.20 1.00 10.66
N SER A 149 -11.35 1.22 10.03
CA SER A 149 -11.68 0.62 8.74
C SER A 149 -10.68 1.07 7.66
N SER A 150 -10.35 2.35 7.60
CA SER A 150 -9.34 2.86 6.66
C SER A 150 -7.96 2.28 6.94
N PHE A 151 -7.59 2.05 8.19
CA PHE A 151 -6.31 1.44 8.56
C PHE A 151 -6.26 -0.02 8.08
N LYS A 152 -7.30 -0.81 8.37
CA LYS A 152 -7.42 -2.19 7.90
C LYS A 152 -7.34 -2.29 6.37
N ASN A 153 -8.03 -1.41 5.66
CA ASN A 153 -7.95 -1.35 4.19
C ASN A 153 -6.52 -1.09 3.70
N CYS A 154 -5.75 -0.24 4.40
CA CYS A 154 -4.35 -0.03 4.07
C CYS A 154 -3.51 -1.28 4.29
N GLU A 155 -3.76 -2.03 5.36
CA GLU A 155 -3.04 -3.29 5.62
C GLU A 155 -3.29 -4.31 4.52
N GLU A 156 -4.57 -4.53 4.15
CA GLU A 156 -4.94 -5.41 3.04
C GLU A 156 -4.35 -4.96 1.70
N ASP A 157 -4.32 -3.65 1.43
CA ASP A 157 -3.71 -3.09 0.23
C ASP A 157 -2.18 -3.30 0.21
N MET A 158 -1.49 -3.11 1.34
CA MET A 158 -0.06 -3.36 1.44
C MET A 158 0.28 -4.84 1.21
N GLU A 159 -0.51 -5.75 1.78
CA GLU A 159 -0.34 -7.18 1.54
C GLU A 159 -0.51 -7.53 0.06
N PHE A 160 -1.61 -7.07 -0.55
CA PHE A 160 -1.86 -7.26 -1.99
C PHE A 160 -0.71 -6.71 -2.85
N LEU A 161 -0.22 -5.51 -2.55
CA LEU A 161 0.87 -4.87 -3.29
C LEU A 161 2.18 -5.67 -3.19
N ARG A 162 2.50 -6.22 -2.03
CA ARG A 162 3.67 -7.10 -1.84
C ARG A 162 3.55 -8.36 -2.67
N GLU A 163 2.38 -9.00 -2.68
CA GLU A 163 2.11 -10.16 -3.52
C GLU A 163 2.28 -9.85 -5.02
N GLN A 164 1.85 -8.65 -5.46
CA GLN A 164 2.01 -8.23 -6.86
C GLN A 164 3.49 -8.03 -7.22
N VAL A 165 4.28 -7.43 -6.32
CA VAL A 165 5.73 -7.28 -6.51
C VAL A 165 6.39 -8.64 -6.61
N THR A 166 6.13 -9.57 -5.68
CA THR A 166 6.69 -10.93 -5.72
C THR A 166 6.29 -11.68 -7.00
N THR A 167 5.04 -11.54 -7.45
CA THR A 167 4.56 -12.17 -8.69
C THR A 167 5.34 -11.68 -9.91
N LEU A 168 5.57 -10.37 -10.01
CA LEU A 168 6.37 -9.78 -11.09
C LEU A 168 7.85 -10.15 -11.01
N GLU A 169 8.42 -10.25 -9.81
CA GLU A 169 9.81 -10.68 -9.62
C GLU A 169 10.02 -12.12 -10.12
N VAL A 170 9.08 -13.02 -9.78
CA VAL A 170 9.09 -14.40 -10.30
C VAL A 170 8.94 -14.40 -11.82
N ALA A 171 8.02 -13.62 -12.38
CA ALA A 171 7.84 -13.50 -13.82
C ALA A 171 9.11 -12.97 -14.53
N THR A 172 9.78 -11.99 -13.93
CA THR A 172 11.06 -11.43 -14.41
C THR A 172 12.15 -12.49 -14.42
N ALA A 173 12.28 -13.29 -13.36
CA ALA A 173 13.23 -14.39 -13.28
C ALA A 173 12.95 -15.47 -14.34
N ARG A 174 11.67 -15.79 -14.59
CA ARG A 174 11.26 -16.75 -15.63
C ARG A 174 11.68 -16.29 -17.03
N VAL A 175 11.49 -15.01 -17.36
CA VAL A 175 11.94 -14.42 -18.63
C VAL A 175 13.45 -14.45 -18.76
N TYR A 176 14.18 -14.10 -17.70
CA TYR A 176 15.64 -14.16 -17.70
C TYR A 176 16.17 -15.58 -17.91
N ASN A 177 15.60 -16.56 -17.20
CA ASN A 177 15.95 -17.97 -17.35
C ASN A 177 15.72 -18.48 -18.78
N TRP A 178 14.60 -18.08 -19.41
CA TRP A 178 14.31 -18.40 -20.79
C TRP A 178 15.36 -17.82 -21.75
N ASP A 179 15.73 -16.54 -21.62
CA ASP A 179 16.73 -15.91 -22.49
C ASP A 179 18.11 -16.59 -22.34
N VAL A 180 18.50 -16.99 -21.12
CA VAL A 180 19.74 -17.76 -20.92
C VAL A 180 19.69 -19.12 -21.62
N VAL A 181 18.56 -19.83 -21.57
CA VAL A 181 18.39 -21.12 -22.26
C VAL A 181 18.47 -20.94 -23.77
N GLN A 182 17.81 -19.93 -24.34
CA GLN A 182 17.88 -19.66 -25.78
C GLN A 182 19.31 -19.29 -26.22
N ARG A 183 20.01 -18.43 -25.48
CA ARG A 183 21.43 -18.09 -25.76
C ARG A 183 22.34 -19.32 -25.74
N ARG A 184 22.08 -20.30 -24.87
CA ARG A 184 22.86 -21.54 -24.81
C ARG A 184 22.58 -22.45 -26.00
N LYS A 185 21.32 -22.54 -26.44
CA LYS A 185 20.92 -23.30 -27.64
C LYS A 185 21.56 -22.71 -28.91
N GLU A 186 21.43 -21.40 -29.12
CA GLU A 186 22.04 -20.69 -30.27
C GLU A 186 23.57 -20.92 -30.34
N LYS A 187 24.27 -20.89 -29.19
CA LYS A 187 25.72 -21.16 -29.12
C LYS A 187 26.10 -22.62 -29.36
N ALA A 188 25.22 -23.57 -29.04
CA ALA A 188 25.47 -24.99 -29.30
C ALA A 188 25.25 -25.31 -30.78
N GLU A 189 24.18 -24.79 -31.37
CA GLU A 189 23.84 -24.95 -32.80
C GLU A 189 24.92 -24.31 -33.70
N GLY A 190 25.39 -23.10 -33.38
CA GLY A 190 26.47 -22.46 -34.14
C GLY A 190 27.80 -23.23 -34.12
N LYS A 191 28.11 -23.94 -33.02
CA LYS A 191 29.32 -24.78 -32.94
C LYS A 191 29.19 -26.09 -33.73
N GLU A 192 27.98 -26.66 -33.79
CA GLU A 192 27.72 -27.85 -34.60
C GLU A 192 27.82 -27.55 -36.10
N GLU A 193 27.32 -26.39 -36.55
CA GLU A 193 27.44 -25.94 -37.94
C GLU A 193 28.90 -25.66 -38.35
N GLU A 194 29.70 -25.03 -37.48
CA GLU A 194 31.15 -24.84 -37.72
C GLU A 194 31.88 -26.19 -37.84
N SER A 195 31.60 -27.16 -36.96
CA SER A 195 32.22 -28.49 -37.02
C SER A 195 31.84 -29.28 -38.28
N LYS A 196 30.60 -29.17 -38.76
CA LYS A 196 30.15 -29.80 -40.01
C LYS A 196 30.72 -29.11 -41.24
N GLY A 197 30.85 -27.78 -41.23
CA GLY A 197 31.48 -27.01 -42.30
C GLY A 197 32.98 -27.29 -42.45
N GLU A 198 33.68 -27.51 -41.33
CA GLU A 198 35.11 -27.85 -41.32
C GLU A 198 35.36 -29.30 -41.81
N THR A 199 34.49 -30.24 -41.43
CA THR A 199 34.56 -31.64 -41.90
C THR A 199 34.22 -31.78 -43.40
N GLY A 200 33.39 -30.87 -43.95
CA GLY A 200 33.05 -30.82 -45.37
C GLY A 200 34.15 -30.23 -46.27
N ARG A 201 35.05 -29.39 -45.73
CA ARG A 201 36.17 -28.79 -46.48
C ARG A 201 37.40 -29.70 -46.62
N ILE A 202 37.51 -30.76 -45.81
CA ILE A 202 38.70 -31.64 -45.79
C ILE A 202 38.66 -32.72 -46.90
N ARG A 203 37.62 -32.78 -47.74
CA ARG A 203 37.43 -33.87 -48.75
C ARG A 203 37.52 -33.47 -50.22
N THR A 204 38.16 -32.35 -50.55
CA THR A 204 38.50 -32.01 -51.93
C THR A 204 39.90 -31.41 -52.00
N ASP A 205 40.93 -32.26 -52.06
CA ASP A 205 42.17 -32.02 -52.81
C ASP A 205 43.06 -33.27 -52.70
N GLY A 206 43.34 -33.89 -53.85
CA GLY A 206 44.51 -34.74 -54.10
C GLY A 206 44.43 -36.20 -53.70
#